data_AF-A0A183F1P3-F1
#
_entry.id   AF-A0A183F1P3-F1
#
_cell.length_a   1.000
_cell.length_b   1.000
_cell.length_c   1.000
_cell.angle_alpha   90.00
_cell.angle_beta   90.00
_cell.angle_gamma   90.00
#
_symmetry.space_group_name_H-M   'P 1'
#
loop_
_entity.id
_entity.type
_entity.pdbx_description
1 polymer ?
#
loop_
_entity_poly.entity_id
_entity_poly.type
_entity_poly.pdbx_seq_one_letter_code
_entity_poly.pdbx_strand_id
1 'polypeptide(L)'
;MVNSLNGMSRSSTRIKYSEQPGRSGAEQLLSIFKKLTTPTEQNWPGVTRLPRYRTDFPQWTSSTIESDLKDFLDADGLRILQQMLVYHPAQRISAKALLKDDYFNDVDRSNFPRLSSRRRFKEEVPHRSTTFMRFKHYPRFRL
;
A
#
# COMPACT_ATOMS: atom_id res chain seq x y z
N MET A 1 -50.42 8.26 -39.48
CA MET A 1 -50.29 7.65 -38.14
C MET A 1 -48.93 6.94 -38.12
N VAL A 2 -47.83 7.53 -37.63
CA VAL A 2 -47.27 7.49 -36.24
C VAL A 2 -47.29 6.06 -35.66
N ASN A 3 -46.23 5.41 -35.14
CA ASN A 3 -44.93 5.75 -34.50
C ASN A 3 -43.92 4.61 -34.82
N SER A 4 -42.59 4.75 -34.95
CA SER A 4 -41.50 5.39 -34.18
C SER A 4 -41.11 4.71 -32.85
N LEU A 5 -39.83 4.30 -32.80
CA LEU A 5 -38.89 4.11 -31.66
C LEU A 5 -38.95 2.84 -30.78
N ASN A 6 -37.88 2.05 -30.85
CA ASN A 6 -36.88 1.85 -29.78
C ASN A 6 -35.92 0.73 -30.21
N GLY A 7 -34.64 0.94 -30.51
CA GLY A 7 -33.70 1.83 -29.84
C GLY A 7 -33.13 1.19 -28.58
N MET A 8 -32.77 -0.10 -28.61
CA MET A 8 -32.19 -0.79 -27.45
C MET A 8 -30.73 -0.35 -27.25
N SER A 9 -30.58 0.77 -26.52
CA SER A 9 -29.33 1.28 -25.98
C SER A 9 -28.70 0.24 -25.07
N ARG A 10 -27.69 -0.50 -25.57
CA ARG A 10 -26.75 -1.24 -24.72
C ARG A 10 -25.94 -0.21 -23.95
N SER A 11 -26.47 0.20 -22.81
CA SER A 11 -25.77 0.98 -21.80
C SER A 11 -24.71 0.10 -21.15
N SER A 12 -23.64 -0.18 -21.90
CA SER A 12 -22.39 -0.67 -21.34
C SER A 12 -21.79 0.52 -20.60
N THR A 13 -22.01 0.54 -19.29
CA THR A 13 -21.35 1.43 -18.34
C THR A 13 -19.86 1.11 -18.35
N ARG A 14 -19.18 1.60 -19.38
CA ARG A 14 -17.71 1.68 -19.44
C ARG A 14 -17.32 2.59 -18.29
N ILE A 15 -16.84 1.98 -17.20
CA ILE A 15 -16.25 2.69 -16.08
C ILE A 15 -15.17 3.60 -16.65
N LYS A 16 -15.46 4.91 -16.69
CA LYS A 16 -14.49 5.92 -17.10
C LYS A 16 -13.54 6.11 -15.94
N TYR A 17 -12.49 5.30 -15.91
CA TYR A 17 -11.32 5.56 -15.08
C TYR A 17 -10.77 6.92 -15.51
N SER A 18 -11.06 7.96 -14.74
CA SER A 18 -10.46 9.27 -14.87
C SER A 18 -9.22 9.29 -13.98
N GLU A 19 -8.21 8.51 -14.35
CA GLU A 19 -6.89 8.55 -13.71
C GLU A 19 -5.82 8.51 -14.79
N GLN A 20 -4.83 9.38 -14.60
CA GLN A 20 -3.71 9.73 -15.47
C GLN A 20 -2.95 8.50 -16.02
N PRO A 21 -2.22 8.63 -17.15
CA PRO A 21 -1.45 7.53 -17.73
C PRO A 21 -0.29 7.16 -16.80
N GLY A 22 -0.46 6.06 -16.07
CA GLY A 22 0.51 5.53 -15.11
C GLY A 22 -0.23 4.81 -13.99
N ARG A 23 -0.42 3.49 -14.14
CA ARG A 23 -1.06 2.53 -13.21
C ARG A 23 -1.92 3.15 -12.11
N SER A 24 -3.23 3.18 -12.31
CA SER A 24 -4.17 3.61 -11.27
C SER A 24 -3.98 2.78 -9.98
N GLY A 25 -4.28 3.37 -8.82
CA GLY A 25 -4.22 2.63 -7.55
C GLY A 25 -5.11 1.38 -7.55
N ALA A 26 -6.19 1.40 -8.33
CA ALA A 26 -7.06 0.25 -8.54
C ALA A 26 -6.36 -0.88 -9.33
N GLU A 27 -5.63 -0.57 -10.39
CA GLU A 27 -4.87 -1.58 -11.15
C GLU A 27 -3.78 -2.24 -10.30
N GLN A 28 -3.10 -1.48 -9.44
CA GLN A 28 -2.13 -2.03 -8.51
C GLN A 28 -2.78 -3.00 -7.52
N LEU A 29 -3.94 -2.66 -6.96
CA LEU A 29 -4.69 -3.55 -6.07
C LEU A 29 -5.08 -4.84 -6.77
N LEU A 30 -5.61 -4.77 -8.00
CA LEU A 30 -5.94 -5.95 -8.78
C LEU A 30 -4.72 -6.85 -9.02
N SER A 31 -3.56 -6.25 -9.30
CA SER A 31 -2.31 -7.01 -9.48
C SER A 31 -1.89 -7.72 -8.20
N ILE A 32 -2.08 -7.09 -7.02
CA ILE A 32 -1.78 -7.73 -5.74
C ILE A 32 -2.74 -8.88 -5.48
N PHE A 33 -4.05 -8.67 -5.67
CA PHE A 33 -5.08 -9.69 -5.42
C PHE A 33 -4.92 -10.91 -6.33
N LYS A 34 -4.48 -10.69 -7.57
CA LYS A 34 -4.17 -11.77 -8.51
C LYS A 34 -2.99 -12.64 -8.07
N LYS A 35 -2.00 -12.06 -7.40
CA LYS A 35 -0.80 -12.79 -6.93
C LYS A 35 -1.02 -13.49 -5.60
N LEU A 36 -1.75 -12.85 -4.70
CA LEU A 36 -2.06 -13.38 -3.36
C LEU A 36 -3.43 -14.05 -3.36
N THR A 37 -4.48 -13.29 -3.08
CA THR A 37 -5.90 -13.68 -3.12
C THR A 37 -6.71 -12.41 -2.92
N THR A 38 -8.02 -12.43 -3.11
CA THR A 38 -8.87 -11.29 -2.72
C THR A 38 -9.04 -11.26 -1.20
N PRO A 39 -8.79 -10.12 -0.53
CA PRO A 39 -8.96 -10.04 0.92
C PRO A 39 -10.44 -10.18 1.29
N THR A 40 -10.69 -10.96 2.34
CA THR A 40 -12.01 -11.26 2.89
C THR A 40 -12.07 -10.78 4.34
N GLU A 41 -13.28 -10.66 4.89
CA GLU A 41 -13.46 -10.30 6.31
C GLU A 41 -12.84 -11.33 7.28
N GLN A 42 -12.53 -12.54 6.81
CA GLN A 42 -11.85 -13.56 7.60
C GLN A 42 -10.35 -13.26 7.74
N ASN A 43 -9.67 -12.87 6.66
CA ASN A 43 -8.23 -12.61 6.67
C ASN A 43 -7.88 -11.15 7.02
N TRP A 44 -8.81 -10.23 6.81
CA TRP A 44 -8.68 -8.82 7.19
C TRP A 44 -10.05 -8.28 7.66
N PRO A 45 -10.36 -8.42 8.96
CA PRO A 45 -11.56 -7.83 9.54
C PRO A 45 -11.62 -6.31 9.31
N GLY A 46 -12.75 -5.85 8.79
CA GLY A 46 -13.00 -4.45 8.46
C GLY A 46 -12.50 -4.01 7.08
N VAL A 47 -11.97 -4.90 6.25
CA VAL A 47 -11.49 -4.55 4.90
C VAL A 47 -12.59 -3.94 4.03
N THR A 48 -13.84 -4.41 4.18
CA THR A 48 -14.99 -3.90 3.42
C THR A 48 -15.37 -2.45 3.76
N ARG A 49 -14.90 -1.94 4.92
CA ARG A 49 -15.20 -0.59 5.41
C ARG A 49 -14.17 0.45 4.96
N LEU A 50 -13.12 0.04 4.26
CA LEU A 50 -12.06 0.95 3.83
C LEU A 50 -12.57 1.91 2.73
N PRO A 51 -12.19 3.20 2.74
CA PRO A 51 -12.70 4.22 1.82
C PRO A 51 -12.53 3.96 0.31
N ARG A 52 -11.71 2.97 -0.07
CA ARG A 52 -11.50 2.56 -1.48
C ARG A 52 -11.71 1.06 -1.72
N TYR A 53 -12.27 0.35 -0.74
CA TYR A 53 -12.70 -1.02 -0.99
C TYR A 53 -13.92 -1.01 -1.91
N ARG A 54 -13.92 -1.90 -2.90
CA ARG A 54 -15.05 -2.07 -3.80
C ARG A 54 -15.47 -3.52 -3.79
N THR A 55 -16.78 -3.75 -3.79
CA THR A 55 -17.36 -5.09 -3.78
C THR A 55 -17.34 -5.77 -5.15
N ASP A 56 -17.02 -5.02 -6.21
CA ASP A 56 -16.96 -5.49 -7.59
C ASP A 56 -15.57 -5.99 -8.02
N PHE A 57 -14.63 -6.13 -7.08
CA PHE A 57 -13.35 -6.77 -7.38
C PHE A 57 -13.55 -8.26 -7.74
N PRO A 58 -12.83 -8.79 -8.76
CA PRO A 58 -12.81 -10.21 -9.02
C PRO A 58 -12.32 -10.98 -7.79
N GLN A 59 -12.92 -12.15 -7.54
CA GLN A 59 -12.57 -12.98 -6.40
C GLN A 59 -11.52 -14.03 -6.82
N TRP A 60 -10.28 -13.81 -6.40
CA TRP A 60 -9.18 -14.77 -6.54
C TRP A 60 -9.02 -15.59 -5.26
N THR A 61 -9.10 -16.92 -5.39
CA THR A 61 -9.04 -17.87 -4.28
C THR A 61 -7.70 -18.58 -4.12
N SER A 62 -6.85 -18.55 -5.15
CA SER A 62 -5.55 -19.23 -5.17
C SER A 62 -4.41 -18.24 -5.31
N SER A 63 -3.37 -18.43 -4.49
CA SER A 63 -2.13 -17.67 -4.56
C SER A 63 -1.17 -18.28 -5.56
N THR A 64 -0.49 -17.44 -6.35
CA THR A 64 0.55 -17.87 -7.29
C THR A 64 1.95 -17.54 -6.78
N ILE A 65 2.07 -16.85 -5.64
CA ILE A 65 3.35 -16.29 -5.21
C ILE A 65 4.40 -17.35 -4.91
N GLU A 66 3.99 -18.48 -4.33
CA GLU A 66 4.88 -19.62 -4.06
C GLU A 66 5.39 -20.23 -5.36
N SER A 67 4.49 -20.48 -6.32
CA SER A 67 4.88 -21.04 -7.62
C SER A 67 5.75 -20.09 -8.44
N ASP A 68 5.53 -18.78 -8.31
CA ASP A 68 6.29 -17.75 -9.03
C ASP A 68 7.71 -17.57 -8.44
N LEU A 69 7.91 -17.87 -7.17
CA LEU A 69 9.16 -17.60 -6.44
C LEU A 69 9.93 -18.84 -6.00
N LYS A 70 9.39 -20.05 -6.18
CA LYS A 70 10.04 -21.31 -5.81
C LYS A 70 11.46 -21.50 -6.38
N ASP A 71 11.75 -20.88 -7.52
CA ASP A 71 13.06 -21.00 -8.19
C ASP A 71 14.06 -19.95 -7.67
N PHE A 72 13.60 -19.00 -6.84
CA PHE A 72 14.39 -17.89 -6.29
C PHE A 72 14.52 -17.92 -4.76
N LEU A 73 13.57 -18.55 -4.07
CA LEU A 73 13.50 -18.63 -2.62
C LEU A 73 13.39 -20.09 -2.19
N ASP A 74 14.09 -20.40 -1.12
CA ASP A 74 13.93 -21.65 -0.37
C ASP A 74 12.66 -21.61 0.50
N ALA A 75 12.41 -22.71 1.21
CA ALA A 75 11.21 -22.85 2.03
C ALA A 75 11.14 -21.80 3.15
N ASP A 76 12.27 -21.47 3.78
CA ASP A 76 12.34 -20.46 4.84
C ASP A 76 12.17 -19.03 4.30
N GLY A 77 12.77 -18.73 3.14
CA GLY A 77 12.55 -17.45 2.46
C GLY A 77 11.09 -17.24 2.07
N LEU A 78 10.42 -18.28 1.55
CA LEU A 78 8.99 -18.24 1.24
C LEU A 78 8.15 -18.02 2.51
N ARG A 79 8.45 -18.73 3.60
CA ARG A 79 7.77 -18.58 4.89
C ARG A 79 7.84 -17.14 5.40
N ILE A 80 9.02 -16.52 5.37
CA ILE A 80 9.20 -15.13 5.80
C ILE A 80 8.44 -14.17 4.88
N LEU A 81 8.53 -14.38 3.57
CA LEU A 81 7.83 -13.53 2.62
C LEU A 81 6.31 -13.54 2.87
N GLN A 82 5.74 -14.72 3.15
CA GLN A 82 4.32 -14.83 3.49
C GLN A 82 3.96 -14.02 4.76
N GLN A 83 4.81 -14.01 5.78
CA GLN A 83 4.61 -13.20 6.98
C GLN A 83 4.67 -11.68 6.69
N MET A 84 5.49 -11.27 5.72
CA MET A 84 5.58 -9.87 5.28
C MET A 84 4.39 -9.43 4.43
N LEU A 85 3.73 -10.35 3.73
CA LEU A 85 2.65 -10.05 2.79
C LEU A 85 1.24 -10.20 3.37
N VAL A 86 1.12 -10.36 4.69
CA VAL A 86 -0.17 -10.39 5.39
C VAL A 86 -0.96 -9.11 5.11
N TYR A 87 -2.22 -9.27 4.68
CA TYR A 87 -3.12 -8.17 4.34
C TYR A 87 -3.36 -7.23 5.51
N HIS A 88 -3.78 -7.78 6.65
CA HIS A 88 -4.08 -6.98 7.83
C HIS A 88 -2.78 -6.37 8.38
N PRO A 89 -2.63 -5.03 8.37
CA PRO A 89 -1.38 -4.38 8.76
C PRO A 89 -0.99 -4.62 10.21
N ALA A 90 -1.96 -4.73 11.14
CA ALA A 90 -1.70 -5.02 12.54
C ALA A 90 -1.21 -6.46 12.80
N GLN A 91 -1.51 -7.39 11.89
CA GLN A 91 -1.05 -8.78 11.98
C GLN A 91 0.25 -9.02 11.21
N ARG A 92 0.67 -8.07 10.37
CA ARG A 92 1.89 -8.17 9.57
C ARG A 92 3.12 -8.11 10.48
N ILE A 93 4.10 -8.98 10.23
CA ILE A 93 5.32 -9.03 11.03
C ILE A 93 6.07 -7.70 10.97
N SER A 94 6.55 -7.22 12.11
CA SER A 94 7.42 -6.04 12.16
C SER A 94 8.83 -6.40 11.70
N ALA A 95 9.54 -5.46 11.06
CA ALA A 95 10.93 -5.66 10.66
C ALA A 95 11.82 -6.09 11.84
N LYS A 96 11.60 -5.54 13.04
CA LYS A 96 12.36 -5.91 14.25
C LYS A 96 12.13 -7.36 14.68
N ALA A 97 10.90 -7.86 14.56
CA ALA A 97 10.59 -9.25 14.87
C ALA A 97 11.16 -10.17 13.79
N LEU A 98 11.02 -9.79 12.52
CA LEU A 98 11.48 -10.56 11.38
C LEU A 98 13.00 -10.76 11.38
N LEU A 99 13.78 -9.74 11.74
CA LEU A 99 15.25 -9.83 11.83
C LEU A 99 15.78 -10.79 12.92
N LYS A 100 14.90 -11.33 13.77
CA LYS A 100 15.23 -12.36 14.76
C LYS A 100 14.96 -13.77 14.27
N ASP A 101 14.38 -13.91 13.07
CA ASP A 101 14.11 -15.21 12.47
C ASP A 101 15.41 -15.90 12.06
N ASP A 102 15.43 -17.22 12.15
CA ASP A 102 16.61 -18.04 11.89
C ASP A 102 17.15 -17.91 10.48
N TYR A 103 16.27 -17.55 9.53
CA TYR A 103 16.65 -17.25 8.14
C TYR A 103 17.70 -16.15 8.00
N PHE A 104 17.84 -15.25 8.99
CA PHE A 104 18.83 -14.16 8.96
C PHE A 104 20.09 -14.43 9.81
N ASN A 105 20.27 -15.66 10.31
CA ASN A 105 21.40 -15.99 11.18
C ASN A 105 22.74 -16.10 10.43
N ASP A 106 22.71 -16.43 9.14
CA ASP A 106 23.87 -16.61 8.26
C ASP A 106 24.29 -15.31 7.54
N VAL A 107 23.51 -14.25 7.68
CA VAL A 107 23.79 -12.96 7.05
C VAL A 107 25.05 -12.33 7.63
N ASP A 108 26.07 -12.16 6.78
CA ASP A 108 27.31 -11.48 7.14
C ASP A 108 27.09 -9.98 7.39
N ARG A 109 27.06 -9.61 8.68
CA ARG A 109 26.83 -8.23 9.11
C ARG A 109 28.04 -7.30 8.95
N SER A 110 29.20 -7.84 8.58
CA SER A 110 30.44 -7.07 8.48
C SER A 110 30.44 -6.10 7.30
N ASN A 111 29.76 -6.45 6.20
CA ASN A 111 29.68 -5.68 4.96
C ASN A 111 28.56 -4.63 4.92
N PHE A 112 27.71 -4.56 5.95
CA PHE A 112 26.65 -3.57 5.97
C PHE A 112 27.26 -2.19 6.18
N PRO A 113 26.91 -1.18 5.35
CA PRO A 113 27.28 0.18 5.64
C PRO A 113 26.69 0.51 6.99
N ARG A 114 27.55 0.58 8.02
CA ARG A 114 27.17 1.09 9.32
C ARG A 114 26.62 2.46 9.02
N LEU A 115 25.32 2.65 9.25
CA LEU A 115 24.71 3.96 9.24
C LEU A 115 25.51 4.75 10.28
N SER A 116 26.51 5.47 9.81
CA SER A 116 27.46 6.19 10.63
C SER A 116 26.62 7.11 11.49
N SER A 117 26.67 6.83 12.79
CA SER A 117 26.15 7.63 13.89
C SER A 117 25.04 8.57 13.48
N ARG A 118 23.78 8.09 13.58
CA ARG A 118 22.55 8.89 13.68
C ARG A 118 22.91 10.38 13.73
N ARG A 119 22.90 11.09 12.60
CA ARG A 119 23.04 12.54 12.61
C ARG A 119 21.99 12.99 13.62
N ARG A 120 22.42 13.37 14.83
CA ARG A 120 21.55 14.02 15.79
C ARG A 120 21.15 15.28 15.04
N PHE A 121 19.96 15.28 14.46
CA PHE A 121 19.26 16.51 14.22
C PHE A 121 19.19 17.14 15.61
N LYS A 122 20.09 18.09 15.89
CA LYS A 122 19.99 18.92 17.06
C LYS A 122 18.66 19.62 16.90
N GLU A 123 17.68 19.16 17.65
CA GLU A 123 16.43 19.87 17.84
C GLU A 123 16.76 21.09 18.69
N GLU A 124 17.30 22.13 18.05
CA GLU A 124 17.27 23.48 18.62
C GLU A 124 15.82 23.95 18.52
N VAL A 125 14.99 23.50 19.46
CA VAL A 125 13.73 24.17 19.76
C VAL A 125 14.13 25.49 20.43
N PRO A 126 13.92 26.67 19.80
CA PRO A 126 14.18 27.91 20.49
C PRO A 126 13.12 28.05 21.58
N HIS A 127 13.52 27.79 22.83
CA HIS A 127 12.81 28.29 23.99
C HIS A 127 12.80 29.82 23.92
N ARG A 128 11.71 30.39 23.42
CA ARG A 128 11.33 31.75 23.79
C ARG A 128 9.88 31.75 24.26
N SER A 129 9.77 31.85 25.58
CA SER A 129 8.61 32.34 26.30
C SER A 129 7.88 33.43 25.52
N THR A 130 6.55 33.32 25.54
CA THR A 130 5.57 34.42 25.48
C THR A 130 6.19 35.81 25.34
N THR A 131 6.17 36.35 24.14
CA THR A 131 6.04 37.79 23.94
C THR A 131 5.22 38.01 22.67
N PHE A 132 4.03 38.53 22.90
CA PHE A 132 3.10 39.07 21.92
C PHE A 132 3.84 40.06 21.01
N MET A 133 4.02 39.76 19.71
CA MET A 133 4.38 40.77 18.72
C MET A 133 3.72 40.54 17.36
N ARG A 134 2.63 41.29 17.18
CA ARG A 134 2.35 42.19 16.05
C ARG A 134 2.42 41.58 14.64
N PHE A 135 1.21 41.38 14.10
CA PHE A 135 0.94 41.21 12.66
C PHE A 135 1.78 42.18 11.82
N LYS A 136 2.71 41.64 11.02
CA LYS A 136 3.23 42.34 9.85
C LYS A 136 2.38 41.97 8.65
N HIS A 137 1.80 43.01 8.09
CA HIS A 137 1.04 43.07 6.84
C HIS A 137 1.82 42.40 5.69
N TYR A 138 1.19 41.47 4.99
CA TYR A 138 1.65 41.01 3.68
C TYR A 138 0.81 41.71 2.59
N PRO A 139 1.43 42.37 1.58
CA PRO A 139 0.68 42.93 0.47
C PRO A 139 0.16 41.81 -0.43
N ARG A 140 -1.13 41.90 -0.78
CA ARG A 140 -1.77 41.09 -1.82
C ARG A 140 -1.12 41.40 -3.17
N PHE A 141 -0.57 40.39 -3.83
CA PHE A 141 -0.34 40.44 -5.27
C PHE A 141 -1.60 39.95 -5.99
N ARG A 142 -2.26 40.90 -6.66
CA ARG A 142 -3.19 40.73 -7.78
C ARG A 142 -2.38 41.29 -8.97
N LEU A 143 -2.06 40.54 -10.01
CA LEU A 143 -2.92 40.05 -11.09
C LEU A 143 -2.34 38.77 -11.67
#